data_AF-A0A958FZ22-F1
#
_entry.id   AF-A0A958FZ22-F1
#
_cell.length_a   1.000
_cell.length_b   1.000
_cell.length_c   1.000
_cell.angle_alpha   90.00
_cell.angle_beta   90.00
_cell.angle_gamma   90.00
#
_symmetry.space_group_name_H-M   'P 1'
#
loop_
_entity.id
_entity.type
_entity.pdbx_description
1 polymer ?
#
loop_
_entity_poly.entity_id
_entity_poly.type
_entity_poly.pdbx_seq_one_letter_code
_entity_poly.pdbx_strand_id
1 'polypeptide(L)'
;MRGNRTKNSSSGLMLLAHSLIGLLVSLCLPVLALGDPLTQEEAIAKAEEFIMVNGYTGAPSSKIKPELDLESVEWGNSRNEILKARLNSLKPRAIGIRKGAGGGPGWSVAFDYVNTNKNPAEQACRIVTMNPDGEKVRMQHADAFRNAFAGFALQ
;
A
#
# COMPACT_ATOMS: atom_id res chain seq x y z
N MET A 1 25.99 78.86 41.80
CA MET A 1 24.55 79.09 42.05
C MET A 1 23.79 78.90 40.75
N ARG A 2 22.62 78.22 40.80
CA ARG A 2 21.41 78.32 39.94
C ARG A 2 21.58 79.03 38.57
N GLY A 3 21.18 78.52 37.41
CA GLY A 3 20.26 77.44 37.03
C GLY A 3 19.56 77.83 35.71
N ASN A 4 19.21 76.83 34.89
CA ASN A 4 18.21 76.80 33.79
C ASN A 4 18.24 77.86 32.67
N ARG A 5 17.76 77.64 31.44
CA ARG A 5 17.37 76.49 30.58
C ARG A 5 16.66 77.18 29.41
N THR A 6 17.05 76.97 28.15
CA THR A 6 16.12 77.11 27.01
C THR A 6 16.39 76.03 25.96
N LYS A 7 15.29 75.41 25.54
CA LYS A 7 15.14 74.31 24.58
C LYS A 7 15.15 74.83 23.14
N ASN A 8 15.44 73.94 22.19
CA ASN A 8 14.58 73.54 21.04
C ASN A 8 15.45 72.78 20.01
N SER A 9 15.24 71.47 19.84
CA SER A 9 14.36 70.83 18.84
C SER A 9 14.92 70.92 17.42
N SER A 10 15.33 69.78 16.86
CA SER A 10 15.15 69.46 15.44
C SER A 10 15.35 67.96 15.22
N SER A 11 14.29 67.37 14.68
CA SER A 11 14.12 66.02 14.16
C SER A 11 15.28 65.56 13.28
N GLY A 12 15.69 64.31 13.41
CA GLY A 12 16.75 63.74 12.58
C GLY A 12 16.69 62.23 12.52
N LEU A 13 16.14 61.74 11.41
CA LEU A 13 16.55 60.53 10.70
C LEU A 13 16.38 59.16 11.39
N MET A 14 15.38 58.43 10.89
CA MET A 14 15.37 56.97 10.86
C MET A 14 16.70 56.43 10.31
N LEU A 15 17.39 55.59 11.07
CA LEU A 15 18.32 54.61 10.52
C LEU A 15 17.91 53.22 10.99
N LEU A 16 17.59 52.38 10.01
CA LEU A 16 17.12 51.02 10.11
C LEU A 16 18.16 50.13 10.82
N ALA A 17 17.85 49.72 12.04
CA ALA A 17 18.52 48.60 12.69
C ALA A 17 18.04 47.31 11.99
N HIS A 18 18.86 46.78 11.09
CA HIS A 18 18.66 45.46 10.50
C HIS A 18 18.98 44.41 11.57
N SER A 19 17.98 44.08 12.38
CA SER A 19 18.00 42.84 13.16
C SER A 19 17.98 41.67 12.19
N LEU A 20 19.14 41.04 11.97
CA LEU A 20 19.27 39.70 11.40
C LEU A 20 18.65 38.71 12.39
N ILE A 21 17.33 38.63 12.41
CA ILE A 21 16.55 37.58 13.07
C ILE A 21 16.74 36.31 12.24
N GLY A 22 17.27 35.28 12.91
CA GLY A 22 17.64 34.02 12.31
C GLY A 22 16.47 33.30 11.65
N LEU A 23 16.77 32.69 10.51
CA LEU A 23 15.97 31.62 9.95
C LEU A 23 16.80 30.34 10.02
N LEU A 24 16.79 29.70 11.20
CA LEU A 24 17.18 28.30 11.34
C LEU A 24 16.07 27.52 10.62
N VAL A 25 16.27 27.26 9.33
CA VAL A 25 15.45 26.33 8.55
C VAL A 25 15.73 24.96 9.16
N SER A 26 14.94 24.61 10.17
CA SER A 26 14.87 23.26 10.70
C SER A 26 14.42 22.38 9.54
N LEU A 27 15.38 21.68 8.93
CA LEU A 27 15.08 20.53 8.09
C LEU A 27 14.37 19.52 9.00
N CYS A 28 13.04 19.61 9.08
CA CYS A 28 12.20 18.46 9.36
C CYS A 28 12.39 17.51 8.18
N LEU A 29 13.48 16.75 8.20
CA LEU A 29 13.55 15.52 7.45
C LEU A 29 12.33 14.71 7.89
N PRO A 30 11.39 14.37 7.00
CA PRO A 30 10.34 13.46 7.37
C PRO A 30 11.05 12.18 7.79
N VAL A 31 10.93 11.82 9.07
CA VAL A 31 11.24 10.46 9.50
C VAL A 31 10.40 9.58 8.60
N LEU A 32 11.06 8.87 7.68
CA LEU A 32 10.46 7.77 6.95
C LEU A 32 10.08 6.77 8.03
N ALA A 33 8.83 6.84 8.48
CA ALA A 33 8.25 5.83 9.35
C ALA A 33 8.26 4.54 8.54
N LEU A 34 9.29 3.71 8.73
CA LEU A 34 9.21 2.32 8.36
C LEU A 34 8.06 1.76 9.18
N GLY A 35 6.95 1.42 8.51
CA GLY A 35 5.81 0.78 9.16
C GLY A 35 6.27 -0.52 9.81
N ASP A 36 5.66 -0.85 10.96
CA ASP A 36 5.92 -2.13 11.61
C ASP A 36 5.54 -3.29 10.66
N PRO A 37 6.30 -4.41 10.66
CA PRO A 37 5.94 -5.58 9.88
C PRO A 37 4.57 -6.12 10.29
N LEU A 38 3.73 -6.44 9.31
CA LEU A 38 2.42 -7.05 9.53
C LEU A 38 2.54 -8.39 10.24
N THR A 39 1.54 -8.71 11.06
CA THR A 39 1.28 -10.09 11.49
C THR A 39 0.78 -10.93 10.31
N GLN A 40 0.73 -12.24 10.53
CA GLN A 40 0.21 -13.17 9.53
C GLN A 40 -1.28 -12.89 9.23
N GLU A 41 -2.06 -12.61 10.27
CA GLU A 41 -3.50 -12.34 10.19
C GLU A 41 -3.77 -11.03 9.46
N GLU A 42 -2.98 -9.99 9.73
CA GLU A 42 -3.05 -8.72 9.02
C GLU A 42 -2.72 -8.88 7.53
N ALA A 43 -1.69 -9.67 7.21
CA ALA A 43 -1.33 -9.96 5.82
C ALA A 43 -2.42 -10.75 5.09
N ILE A 44 -3.06 -11.73 5.75
CA ILE A 44 -4.22 -12.45 5.20
C ILE A 44 -5.37 -11.48 4.94
N ALA A 45 -5.76 -10.68 5.94
CA ALA A 45 -6.88 -9.75 5.82
C ALA A 45 -6.66 -8.75 4.69
N LYS A 46 -5.43 -8.22 4.57
CA LYS A 46 -5.05 -7.28 3.50
C LYS A 46 -5.08 -7.93 2.11
N ALA A 47 -4.68 -9.20 2.00
CA ALA A 47 -4.76 -9.93 0.74
C ALA A 47 -6.21 -10.25 0.33
N GLU A 48 -7.05 -10.64 1.29
CA GLU A 48 -8.48 -10.89 1.09
C GLU A 48 -9.21 -9.62 0.63
N GLU A 49 -8.92 -8.49 1.28
CA GLU A 49 -9.42 -7.19 0.87
C GLU A 49 -8.95 -6.83 -0.55
N PHE A 50 -7.66 -7.01 -0.84
CA PHE A 50 -7.10 -6.73 -2.16
C PHE A 50 -7.84 -7.47 -3.28
N ILE A 51 -8.05 -8.78 -3.16
CA ILE A 51 -8.74 -9.55 -4.23
C ILE A 51 -10.21 -9.13 -4.37
N MET A 52 -10.86 -8.74 -3.27
CA MET A 52 -12.24 -8.26 -3.27
C MET A 52 -12.35 -6.91 -4.01
N VAL A 53 -11.58 -5.91 -3.56
CA VAL A 53 -11.68 -4.54 -4.13
C VAL A 53 -11.14 -4.47 -5.55
N ASN A 54 -10.29 -5.42 -5.95
CA ASN A 54 -9.72 -5.49 -7.30
C ASN A 54 -10.54 -6.39 -8.27
N GLY A 55 -11.70 -6.90 -7.82
CA GLY A 55 -12.71 -7.52 -8.68
C GLY A 55 -12.56 -9.01 -8.95
N TYR A 56 -11.73 -9.74 -8.20
CA TYR A 56 -11.52 -11.18 -8.41
C TYR A 56 -12.63 -12.07 -7.81
N THR A 57 -13.42 -11.52 -6.89
CA THR A 57 -14.48 -12.25 -6.18
C THR A 57 -15.86 -11.92 -6.74
N GLY A 58 -16.91 -12.53 -6.19
CA GLY A 58 -18.31 -12.19 -6.50
C GLY A 58 -18.84 -10.95 -5.78
N ALA A 59 -17.97 -10.06 -5.26
CA ALA A 59 -18.39 -8.84 -4.58
C ALA A 59 -19.16 -7.88 -5.53
N PRO A 60 -20.13 -7.10 -5.01
CA PRO A 60 -20.84 -6.14 -5.83
C PRO A 60 -19.90 -5.03 -6.33
N SER A 61 -20.21 -4.45 -7.49
CA SER A 61 -19.39 -3.41 -8.13
C SER A 61 -19.13 -2.19 -7.26
N SER A 62 -20.02 -1.88 -6.30
CA SER A 62 -19.85 -0.82 -5.31
C SER A 62 -18.68 -1.03 -4.33
N LYS A 63 -18.16 -2.26 -4.24
CA LYS A 63 -16.98 -2.60 -3.43
C LYS A 63 -15.69 -2.62 -4.25
N ILE A 64 -15.79 -2.54 -5.58
CA ILE A 64 -14.64 -2.59 -6.47
C ILE A 64 -14.10 -1.18 -6.66
N LYS A 65 -12.80 -0.98 -6.42
CA LYS A 65 -12.19 0.34 -6.54
C LYS A 65 -12.24 0.87 -7.98
N PRO A 66 -12.31 2.20 -8.20
CA PRO A 66 -12.39 2.78 -9.56
C PRO A 66 -11.14 2.56 -10.42
N GLU A 67 -9.97 2.53 -9.79
CA GLU A 67 -8.67 2.29 -10.44
C GLU A 67 -8.14 0.94 -9.99
N LEU A 68 -8.11 -0.04 -10.90
CA LEU A 68 -7.66 -1.40 -10.59
C LEU A 68 -6.14 -1.45 -10.43
N ASP A 69 -5.66 -2.26 -9.49
CA ASP A 69 -4.25 -2.64 -9.50
C ASP A 69 -4.07 -3.65 -10.63
N LEU A 70 -3.25 -3.29 -11.62
CA LEU A 70 -2.99 -4.14 -12.76
C LEU A 70 -1.96 -5.21 -12.41
N GLU A 71 -2.12 -6.38 -13.01
CA GLU A 71 -1.08 -7.40 -13.03
C GLU A 71 0.09 -6.96 -13.93
N SER A 72 1.27 -7.54 -13.73
CA SER A 72 2.41 -7.26 -14.61
C SER A 72 2.16 -7.65 -16.07
N VAL A 73 1.24 -8.60 -16.29
CA VAL A 73 0.73 -8.98 -17.60
C VAL A 73 -0.77 -9.16 -17.44
N GLU A 74 -1.53 -8.27 -18.05
CA GLU A 74 -2.99 -8.24 -17.97
C GLU A 74 -3.58 -8.35 -19.38
N TRP A 75 -4.61 -9.18 -19.52
CA TRP A 75 -5.34 -9.31 -20.77
C TRP A 75 -6.57 -8.40 -20.73
N GLY A 76 -6.53 -7.33 -21.53
CA GLY A 76 -7.64 -6.37 -21.64
C GLY A 76 -7.14 -4.94 -21.79
N ASN A 77 -7.76 -4.19 -22.70
CA ASN A 77 -7.41 -2.79 -22.96
C ASN A 77 -8.35 -1.82 -22.23
N SER A 78 -9.36 -2.35 -21.53
CA SER A 78 -10.32 -1.56 -20.77
C SER A 78 -10.62 -2.17 -19.40
N ARG A 79 -11.03 -1.32 -18.46
CA ARG A 79 -11.49 -1.74 -17.13
C ARG A 79 -12.56 -2.83 -17.20
N ASN A 80 -13.51 -2.72 -18.13
CA ASN A 80 -14.62 -3.68 -18.25
C ASN A 80 -14.12 -5.05 -18.73
N GLU A 81 -13.17 -5.10 -19.66
CA GLU A 81 -12.56 -6.35 -20.09
C GLU A 81 -11.79 -7.03 -18.95
N ILE A 82 -11.02 -6.24 -18.20
CA ILE A 82 -10.27 -6.72 -17.03
C ILE A 82 -11.22 -7.28 -15.98
N LEU A 83 -12.27 -6.53 -15.60
CA LEU A 83 -13.25 -7.00 -14.64
C LEU A 83 -13.98 -8.26 -15.12
N LYS A 84 -14.29 -8.36 -16.41
CA LYS A 84 -14.91 -9.58 -16.97
C LYS A 84 -13.99 -10.79 -16.84
N ALA A 85 -12.68 -10.62 -16.99
CA ALA A 85 -11.70 -11.70 -16.80
C ALA A 85 -11.52 -12.09 -15.32
N ARG A 86 -11.60 -11.12 -14.40
CA ARG A 86 -11.40 -11.33 -12.96
C ARG A 86 -12.65 -11.80 -12.21
N LEU A 87 -13.83 -11.39 -12.65
CA LEU A 87 -15.07 -11.56 -11.89
C LEU A 87 -15.30 -13.03 -11.50
N ASN A 88 -15.47 -13.25 -10.20
CA ASN A 88 -15.72 -14.58 -9.63
C ASN A 88 -14.69 -15.65 -10.05
N SER A 89 -13.45 -15.24 -10.30
CA SER A 89 -12.35 -16.16 -10.62
C SER A 89 -11.77 -16.80 -9.36
N LEU A 90 -11.75 -16.10 -8.22
CA LEU A 90 -11.14 -16.56 -6.97
C LEU A 90 -12.14 -16.69 -5.83
N LYS A 91 -11.90 -17.69 -4.97
CA LYS A 91 -12.58 -17.80 -3.67
C LYS A 91 -12.11 -16.65 -2.76
N PRO A 92 -13.01 -16.07 -1.94
CA PRO A 92 -12.70 -14.88 -1.16
C PRO A 92 -11.82 -15.12 0.06
N ARG A 93 -11.56 -16.38 0.43
CA ARG A 93 -10.79 -16.75 1.62
C ARG A 93 -9.43 -17.30 1.22
N ALA A 94 -8.39 -16.87 1.93
CA ALA A 94 -7.06 -17.42 1.75
C ALA A 94 -7.03 -18.92 2.13
N ILE A 95 -6.18 -19.69 1.46
CA ILE A 95 -5.98 -21.13 1.74
C ILE A 95 -4.64 -21.42 2.43
N GLY A 96 -3.77 -20.41 2.51
CA GLY A 96 -2.46 -20.50 3.12
C GLY A 96 -1.66 -19.23 2.92
N ILE A 97 -0.64 -19.06 3.76
CA ILE A 97 0.26 -17.92 3.76
C ILE A 97 1.67 -18.39 4.09
N ARG A 98 2.68 -17.71 3.52
CA ARG A 98 4.08 -17.92 3.88
C ARG A 98 4.85 -16.61 3.86
N LYS A 99 5.96 -16.59 4.59
CA LYS A 99 6.97 -15.54 4.45
C LYS A 99 7.64 -15.65 3.09
N GLY A 100 7.96 -14.49 2.55
CA GLY A 100 8.65 -14.29 1.28
C GLY A 100 7.71 -13.85 0.16
N ALA A 101 8.08 -12.80 -0.56
CA ALA A 101 7.39 -12.30 -1.74
C ALA A 101 8.30 -12.49 -2.97
N GLY A 102 8.00 -13.49 -3.81
CA GLY A 102 8.83 -13.78 -5.00
C GLY A 102 10.31 -14.08 -4.69
N GLY A 103 10.60 -14.64 -3.51
CA GLY A 103 11.98 -14.91 -3.04
C GLY A 103 12.63 -13.79 -2.22
N GLY A 104 12.01 -12.61 -2.13
CA GLY A 104 12.43 -11.50 -1.26
C GLY A 104 11.66 -11.44 0.07
N PRO A 105 11.92 -10.44 0.93
CA PRO A 105 11.16 -10.23 2.17
C PRO A 105 9.69 -9.90 1.86
N GLY A 106 8.78 -10.30 2.75
CA GLY A 106 7.36 -9.99 2.65
C GLY A 106 6.46 -11.19 2.88
N TRP A 107 5.27 -11.16 2.30
CA TRP A 107 4.25 -12.20 2.42
C TRP A 107 3.78 -12.68 1.05
N SER A 108 3.47 -13.97 0.97
CA SER A 108 2.73 -14.59 -0.14
C SER A 108 1.47 -15.25 0.42
N VAL A 109 0.30 -14.86 -0.07
CA VAL A 109 -1.01 -15.36 0.36
C VAL A 109 -1.71 -16.02 -0.81
N ALA A 110 -2.16 -17.27 -0.62
CA ALA A 110 -2.73 -18.09 -1.69
C ALA A 110 -4.25 -18.12 -1.67
N PHE A 111 -4.85 -18.20 -2.86
CA PHE A 111 -6.29 -18.29 -3.08
C PHE A 111 -6.62 -19.37 -4.11
N ASP A 112 -7.67 -20.14 -3.82
CA ASP A 112 -8.23 -21.11 -4.75
C ASP A 112 -9.05 -20.41 -5.85
N TYR A 113 -9.02 -20.98 -7.06
CA TYR A 113 -9.99 -20.65 -8.09
C TYR A 113 -11.40 -21.11 -7.71
N VAL A 114 -12.43 -20.41 -8.20
CA VAL A 114 -13.83 -20.84 -8.06
C VAL A 114 -14.11 -22.08 -8.90
N ASN A 115 -13.56 -22.16 -10.11
CA ASN A 115 -13.82 -23.24 -11.06
C ASN A 115 -12.57 -24.09 -11.29
N THR A 116 -12.47 -25.23 -10.59
CA THR A 116 -11.30 -26.13 -10.65
C THR A 116 -11.52 -27.28 -11.61
N ASN A 117 -12.06 -27.03 -12.81
CA ASN A 117 -12.19 -28.04 -13.87
C ASN A 117 -10.83 -28.50 -14.45
N LYS A 118 -9.72 -28.01 -13.90
CA LYS A 118 -8.37 -28.46 -14.23
C LYS A 118 -8.03 -29.72 -13.44
N ASN A 119 -7.36 -30.64 -14.13
CA ASN A 119 -6.86 -31.92 -13.67
C ASN A 119 -6.43 -31.89 -12.18
N PRO A 120 -6.75 -32.89 -11.34
CA PRO A 120 -6.31 -32.94 -9.92
C PRO A 120 -4.79 -32.87 -9.70
N ALA A 121 -3.98 -33.09 -10.74
CA ALA A 121 -2.54 -32.85 -10.75
C ALA A 121 -2.15 -31.36 -10.93
N GLU A 122 -3.08 -30.53 -11.39
CA GLU A 122 -2.99 -29.07 -11.59
C GLU A 122 -3.73 -28.33 -10.48
N GLN A 123 -3.39 -28.63 -9.23
CA GLN A 123 -3.81 -27.85 -8.07
C GLN A 123 -3.10 -26.48 -8.12
N ALA A 124 -3.49 -25.61 -9.04
CA ALA A 124 -2.97 -24.26 -9.17
C ALA A 124 -3.71 -23.32 -8.21
N CYS A 125 -3.01 -22.33 -7.69
CA CYS A 125 -3.58 -21.26 -6.88
C CYS A 125 -3.01 -19.91 -7.30
N ARG A 126 -3.75 -18.84 -7.02
CA ARG A 126 -3.31 -17.46 -7.23
C ARG A 126 -2.68 -16.91 -5.97
N ILE A 127 -1.60 -16.14 -6.15
CA ILE A 127 -0.82 -15.61 -5.06
C ILE A 127 -0.88 -14.08 -5.06
N VAL A 128 -1.32 -13.52 -3.94
CA VAL A 128 -1.09 -12.11 -3.62
C VAL A 128 0.23 -11.99 -2.88
N THR A 129 1.09 -11.08 -3.31
CA THR A 129 2.33 -10.75 -2.60
C THR A 129 2.31 -9.32 -2.11
N MET A 130 2.97 -9.08 -0.97
CA MET A 130 3.16 -7.75 -0.40
C MET A 130 4.48 -7.67 0.36
N ASN A 131 4.96 -6.45 0.60
CA ASN A 131 6.09 -6.17 1.48
C ASN A 131 5.80 -6.57 2.94
N PRO A 132 6.81 -6.63 3.84
CA PRO A 132 6.59 -6.92 5.26
C PRO A 132 5.60 -5.99 5.96
N ASP A 133 5.61 -4.70 5.61
CA ASP A 133 4.69 -3.65 6.08
C ASP A 133 3.32 -3.68 5.37
N GLY A 134 3.12 -4.62 4.45
CA GLY A 134 1.91 -4.74 3.65
C GLY A 134 1.79 -3.72 2.53
N GLU A 135 2.83 -2.95 2.21
CA GLU A 135 2.85 -2.11 1.01
C GLU A 135 3.08 -2.97 -0.25
N LYS A 136 2.91 -2.34 -1.42
CA LYS A 136 3.16 -2.96 -2.74
C LYS A 136 2.40 -4.28 -2.94
N VAL A 137 1.14 -4.32 -2.48
CA VAL A 137 0.25 -5.46 -2.67
C VAL A 137 -0.02 -5.65 -4.16
N ARG A 138 0.20 -6.86 -4.66
CA ARG A 138 -0.04 -7.21 -6.08
C ARG A 138 -0.41 -8.66 -6.24
N MET A 139 -1.18 -8.95 -7.29
CA MET A 139 -1.38 -10.31 -7.77
C MET A 139 -0.14 -10.76 -8.56
N GLN A 140 0.34 -11.97 -8.31
CA GLN A 140 1.41 -12.59 -9.09
C GLN A 140 0.86 -13.09 -10.42
N HIS A 141 1.57 -12.82 -11.51
CA HIS A 141 1.15 -13.24 -12.84
C HIS A 141 1.15 -14.78 -12.98
N ALA A 142 2.17 -15.45 -12.44
CA ALA A 142 2.29 -16.90 -12.49
C ALA A 142 1.52 -17.57 -11.35
N ASP A 143 0.83 -18.66 -11.69
CA ASP A 143 0.19 -19.52 -10.70
C ASP A 143 1.24 -20.29 -9.88
N ALA A 144 0.87 -20.66 -8.66
CA ALA A 144 1.68 -21.53 -7.81
C ALA A 144 1.01 -22.87 -7.58
N PHE A 145 1.80 -23.88 -7.21
CA PHE A 145 1.25 -25.14 -6.72
C PHE A 145 0.56 -24.93 -5.38
N ARG A 146 -0.74 -25.23 -5.33
CA ARG A 146 -1.60 -25.14 -4.16
C ARG A 146 -1.03 -25.91 -2.98
N ASN A 147 -0.45 -27.09 -3.19
CA ASN A 147 0.16 -27.89 -2.13
C ASN A 147 1.40 -27.23 -1.47
N ALA A 148 2.01 -26.23 -2.12
CA ALA A 148 3.07 -25.42 -1.51
C ALA A 148 2.52 -24.35 -0.53
N PHE A 149 1.20 -24.25 -0.41
CA PHE A 149 0.49 -23.32 0.48
C PHE A 149 -0.58 -24.01 1.34
N ALA A 150 -1.22 -25.05 0.81
CA ALA A 150 -2.21 -25.84 1.51
C ALA A 150 -1.55 -26.60 2.67
N GLY A 151 -2.01 -26.31 3.89
CA GLY A 151 -1.44 -26.86 5.12
C GLY A 151 -0.47 -25.91 5.84
N PHE A 152 -0.12 -24.76 5.25
CA PHE A 152 0.41 -23.64 6.04
C PHE A 152 -0.76 -23.01 6.79
N ALA A 153 -0.82 -23.32 8.07
CA ALA A 153 -1.94 -23.08 8.95
C ALA A 153 -2.54 -21.66 8.84
N LEU A 154 -3.84 -21.61 8.56
CA LEU A 154 -4.75 -20.58 9.08
C LEU A 154 -4.98 -20.89 10.57
N GLN A 155 -3.95 -20.83 11.41
CA GLN A 155 -4.08 -20.95 12.87
C GLN A 155 -4.08 -19.57 13.47
#